data_AF-A0A7S2L594-F1
#
_entry.id   AF-A0A7S2L594-F1
#
_cell.length_a   1.000
_cell.length_b   1.000
_cell.length_c   1.000
_cell.angle_alpha   90.00
_cell.angle_beta   90.00
_cell.angle_gamma   90.00
#
_symmetry.space_group_name_H-M   'P 1'
#
loop_
_entity.id
_entity.type
_entity.pdbx_description
1 polymer ?
#
loop_
_entity_poly.entity_id
_entity_poly.type
_entity_poly.pdbx_seq_one_letter_code
_entity_poly.pdbx_strand_id
1 'polypeptide(L)'
;VEEEVGNGDWQRSSFYLALRSGFCKATCMILDSRVEPLKRSWCLFETFQSLVLKDEDESFNGLMFCTSAGVLNYGAHAYDVAMGIAGKLSSLRVEDASASV
;
A
#
# COMPACT_ATOMS: atom_id res chain seq x y z
N VAL A 1 -6.51 3.43 15.64
CA VAL A 1 -6.88 2.28 14.78
C VAL A 1 -8.39 2.26 14.55
N GLU A 2 -9.25 2.32 15.57
CA GLU A 2 -10.71 2.32 15.38
C GLU A 2 -11.21 3.40 14.40
N GLU A 3 -10.80 4.65 14.56
CA GLU A 3 -11.18 5.72 13.60
C GLU A 3 -10.62 5.48 12.20
N GLU A 4 -9.38 4.99 12.09
CA GLU A 4 -8.73 4.67 10.80
C GLU A 4 -9.48 3.58 10.03
N VAL A 5 -10.17 2.67 10.74
CA VAL A 5 -11.00 1.62 10.14
C VAL A 5 -12.50 1.97 10.13
N GLY A 6 -12.85 3.25 10.33
CA GLY A 6 -14.24 3.72 10.30
C GLY A 6 -15.12 3.17 11.43
N ASN A 7 -14.54 2.93 12.60
CA ASN A 7 -15.20 2.38 13.79
C ASN A 7 -15.88 1.02 13.55
N GLY A 8 -15.25 0.17 12.75
CA GLY A 8 -15.76 -1.17 12.40
C GLY A 8 -16.49 -1.23 11.05
N ASP A 9 -16.75 -0.08 10.43
CA ASP A 9 -17.22 0.02 9.06
C ASP A 9 -16.12 0.62 8.17
N TRP A 10 -15.30 -0.24 7.58
CA TRP A 10 -14.16 0.15 6.78
C TRP A 10 -14.54 0.99 5.55
N GLN A 11 -15.78 0.89 5.05
CA GLN A 11 -16.26 1.69 3.92
C GLN A 11 -16.51 3.15 4.33
N ARG A 12 -16.53 3.44 5.64
CA ARG A 12 -16.61 4.79 6.19
C ARG A 12 -15.26 5.30 6.67
N SER A 13 -14.19 4.52 6.54
CA SER A 13 -12.83 4.98 6.83
C SER A 13 -12.45 6.17 5.94
N SER A 14 -11.68 7.10 6.50
CA SER A 14 -11.17 8.25 5.76
C SER A 14 -10.35 7.81 4.54
N PHE A 15 -9.57 6.72 4.68
CA PHE A 15 -8.82 6.13 3.57
C PHE A 15 -9.74 5.69 2.43
N TYR A 16 -10.76 4.87 2.70
CA TYR A 16 -11.65 4.37 1.66
C TYR A 16 -12.40 5.51 0.96
N LEU A 17 -12.91 6.47 1.74
CA LEU A 17 -13.62 7.63 1.19
C LEU A 17 -12.70 8.50 0.32
N ALA A 18 -11.45 8.71 0.73
CA ALA A 18 -10.47 9.45 -0.06
C ALA A 18 -10.12 8.71 -1.35
N LEU A 19 -9.87 7.40 -1.25
CA LEU A 19 -9.59 6.52 -2.39
C LEU A 19 -10.73 6.54 -3.41
N ARG A 20 -11.98 6.53 -2.95
CA ARG A 20 -13.20 6.54 -3.78
C ARG A 20 -13.68 7.92 -4.23
N SER A 21 -12.98 8.99 -3.86
CA SER A 21 -13.42 10.37 -4.11
C SER A 21 -13.45 10.81 -5.59
N GLY A 22 -12.80 10.07 -6.49
CA GLY A 22 -12.58 10.46 -7.89
C GLY A 22 -11.46 11.51 -8.08
N PHE A 23 -11.01 12.14 -7.00
CA PHE A 23 -9.88 13.08 -7.01
C PHE A 23 -8.54 12.41 -6.68
N CYS A 24 -8.57 11.26 -6.01
CA CYS A 24 -7.37 10.47 -5.74
C CYS A 24 -6.85 9.84 -7.03
N LYS A 25 -5.55 10.06 -7.33
CA LYS A 25 -4.93 9.57 -8.57
C LYS A 25 -4.07 8.34 -8.39
N ALA A 26 -3.57 8.08 -7.19
CA ALA A 26 -2.75 6.92 -6.87
C ALA A 26 -2.73 6.72 -5.36
N THR A 27 -2.43 5.50 -4.93
CA THR A 27 -2.02 5.23 -3.55
C THR A 27 -0.50 5.18 -3.52
N CYS A 28 0.12 5.87 -2.57
CA CYS A 28 1.56 5.86 -2.38
C CYS A 28 1.91 5.17 -1.06
N MET A 29 2.64 4.07 -1.12
CA MET A 29 3.18 3.38 0.05
C MET A 29 4.67 3.65 0.16
N ILE A 30 5.09 4.26 1.27
CA ILE A 30 6.50 4.49 1.57
C ILE A 30 7.08 3.19 2.13
N LEU A 31 7.90 2.50 1.36
CA LEU A 31 8.61 1.30 1.79
C LEU A 31 9.97 1.65 2.39
N ASP A 32 10.24 1.09 3.57
CA ASP A 32 11.58 1.02 4.12
C ASP A 32 12.32 -0.23 3.60
N SER A 33 13.62 -0.34 3.90
CA SER A 33 14.43 -1.49 3.50
C SER A 33 13.97 -2.82 4.11
N ARG A 34 13.07 -2.79 5.10
CA ARG A 34 12.54 -3.95 5.82
C ARG A 34 11.12 -4.31 5.40
N VAL A 35 10.53 -3.55 4.48
CA VAL A 35 9.13 -3.63 4.03
C VAL A 35 8.13 -3.70 5.18
N GLU A 36 8.41 -3.01 6.29
CA GLU A 36 7.54 -3.01 7.47
C GLU A 36 6.08 -2.66 7.17
N PRO A 37 5.75 -1.71 6.26
CA PRO A 37 4.36 -1.45 5.90
C PRO A 37 3.61 -2.70 5.47
N LEU A 38 4.23 -3.60 4.70
CA LEU A 38 3.56 -4.82 4.22
C LEU A 38 3.43 -5.91 5.29
N LYS A 39 3.97 -5.71 6.48
CA LYS A 39 3.73 -6.58 7.65
C LYS A 39 2.60 -6.08 8.53
N ARG A 40 1.97 -4.95 8.16
CA ARG A 40 0.86 -4.37 8.88
C ARG A 40 -0.43 -4.75 8.17
N SER A 41 -1.35 -5.37 8.88
CA SER A 41 -2.61 -5.85 8.31
C SER A 41 -3.41 -4.71 7.68
N TRP A 42 -3.31 -3.51 8.26
CA TRP A 42 -3.95 -2.31 7.72
C TRP A 42 -3.36 -1.86 6.38
N CYS A 43 -2.04 -1.74 6.27
CA CYS A 43 -1.40 -1.35 5.01
C CYS A 43 -1.61 -2.41 3.91
N LEU A 44 -1.73 -3.69 4.27
CA LEU A 44 -2.13 -4.76 3.34
C LEU A 44 -3.59 -4.59 2.88
N PHE A 45 -4.49 -4.22 3.77
CA PHE A 45 -5.87 -3.91 3.42
C PHE A 45 -5.97 -2.69 2.48
N GLU A 46 -5.27 -1.59 2.79
CA GLU A 46 -5.19 -0.41 1.92
C GLU A 46 -4.60 -0.72 0.55
N THR A 47 -3.57 -1.57 0.51
CA THR A 47 -2.99 -2.12 -0.72
C THR A 47 -4.04 -2.86 -1.53
N PHE A 48 -4.77 -3.79 -0.90
CA PHE A 48 -5.83 -4.54 -1.54
C PHE A 48 -6.92 -3.63 -2.13
N GLN A 49 -7.40 -2.64 -1.36
CA GLN A 49 -8.39 -1.67 -1.84
C GLN A 49 -7.89 -0.87 -3.04
N SER A 50 -6.60 -0.51 -3.05
CA SER A 50 -5.97 0.21 -4.15
C SER A 50 -5.87 -0.64 -5.42
N LEU A 51 -5.61 -1.95 -5.29
CA LEU A 51 -5.62 -2.89 -6.41
C LEU A 51 -7.03 -3.08 -6.97
N VAL A 52 -8.03 -3.25 -6.10
CA VAL A 52 -9.44 -3.35 -6.52
C VAL A 52 -9.88 -2.10 -7.29
N LEU A 53 -9.58 -0.89 -6.79
CA LEU A 53 -9.91 0.33 -7.52
C LEU A 53 -9.18 0.41 -8.87
N LYS A 54 -7.94 -0.08 -8.95
CA LYS A 54 -7.21 -0.08 -10.23
C LYS A 54 -7.87 -0.96 -11.28
N ASP A 55 -8.46 -2.07 -10.87
CA ASP A 55 -9.20 -2.97 -11.76
C ASP A 55 -10.57 -2.39 -12.17
N GLU A 56 -11.17 -1.57 -11.30
CA GLU A 56 -12.48 -0.93 -11.53
C GLU A 56 -12.39 0.40 -12.32
N ASP A 57 -11.29 1.14 -12.19
CA ASP A 57 -11.09 2.47 -12.77
C ASP A 57 -9.71 2.59 -13.45
N GLU A 58 -9.70 2.61 -14.78
CA GLU A 58 -8.49 2.75 -15.58
C GLU A 58 -7.76 4.09 -15.34
N SER A 59 -8.48 5.14 -14.93
CA SER A 59 -7.92 6.48 -14.69
C SER A 59 -7.16 6.59 -13.37
N PHE A 60 -7.32 5.61 -12.47
CA PHE A 60 -6.52 5.49 -11.26
C PHE A 60 -5.15 4.89 -11.62
N ASN A 61 -4.06 5.52 -11.18
CA ASN A 61 -2.70 5.06 -11.49
C ASN A 61 -2.27 3.85 -10.65
N GLY A 62 -3.09 3.43 -9.68
CA GLY A 62 -2.82 2.24 -8.86
C GLY A 62 -1.92 2.53 -7.66
N LEU A 63 -1.24 1.48 -7.20
CA LEU A 63 -0.34 1.52 -6.04
C LEU A 63 1.11 1.80 -6.48
N MET A 64 1.71 2.81 -5.86
CA MET A 64 3.09 3.22 -6.07
C MET A 64 3.93 2.92 -4.83
N PHE A 65 5.03 2.19 -5.03
CA PHE A 65 6.01 1.96 -3.98
C PHE A 65 7.08 3.06 -4.00
N CYS A 66 7.06 3.89 -2.97
CA CYS A 66 7.97 5.01 -2.78
C CYS A 66 9.09 4.60 -1.84
N THR A 67 10.34 4.86 -2.22
CA THR A 67 11.52 4.63 -1.38
C THR A 67 12.32 5.92 -1.27
N SER A 68 13.34 5.95 -0.41
CA SER A 68 14.28 7.09 -0.35
C SER A 68 15.04 7.32 -1.66
N ALA A 69 15.07 6.33 -2.56
CA ALA A 69 15.74 6.41 -3.86
C ALA A 69 14.76 6.66 -5.02
N GLY A 70 13.49 6.96 -4.73
CA GLY A 70 12.45 7.24 -5.71
C GLY A 70 11.34 6.20 -5.76
N VAL A 71 10.51 6.28 -6.81
CA VAL A 71 9.33 5.42 -6.99
C VAL A 71 9.71 4.19 -7.81
N LEU A 72 9.60 2.99 -7.21
CA LEU A 72 10.02 1.74 -7.85
C LEU A 72 9.27 1.47 -9.15
N ASN A 73 7.98 1.78 -9.19
CA ASN A 73 7.11 1.58 -10.37
C ASN A 73 7.59 2.35 -11.61
N TYR A 74 8.36 3.44 -11.44
CA TYR A 74 8.89 4.26 -12.53
C TYR A 74 10.38 4.00 -12.81
N GLY A 75 10.90 2.86 -12.36
CA GLY A 75 12.28 2.46 -12.64
C GLY A 75 13.31 3.23 -11.84
N ALA A 76 13.02 3.51 -10.56
CA ALA A 76 14.00 4.10 -9.65
C ALA A 76 15.37 3.40 -9.79
N HIS A 77 16.44 4.20 -9.90
CA HIS A 77 17.84 3.73 -10.02
C HIS A 77 18.36 3.15 -8.69
N ALA A 78 17.60 2.22 -8.11
CA ALA A 78 17.75 1.70 -6.78
C ALA A 78 17.67 0.17 -6.81
N TYR A 79 18.45 -0.45 -7.69
CA TYR A 79 18.41 -1.90 -7.93
C TYR A 79 18.59 -2.71 -6.65
N ASP A 80 19.52 -2.31 -5.78
CA ASP A 80 19.77 -2.99 -4.50
C ASP A 80 18.56 -2.90 -3.55
N VAL A 81 17.89 -1.74 -3.53
CA VAL A 81 16.68 -1.52 -2.74
C VAL A 81 15.53 -2.35 -3.31
N ALA A 82 15.36 -2.36 -4.63
CA ALA A 82 14.35 -3.16 -5.32
C ALA A 82 14.55 -4.66 -5.07
N MET A 83 15.79 -5.16 -5.15
CA MET A 83 16.13 -6.56 -4.89
C MET A 83 15.94 -6.94 -3.42
N GLY A 84 16.29 -6.04 -2.49
CA GLY A 84 16.02 -6.23 -1.07
C GLY A 84 14.53 -6.33 -0.76
N ILE A 85 13.73 -5.43 -1.34
CA ILE A 85 12.26 -5.44 -1.23
C ILE A 85 11.69 -6.71 -1.87
N ALA A 86 12.13 -7.09 -3.08
CA ALA A 86 11.68 -8.30 -3.75
C ALA A 86 11.98 -9.58 -2.95
N GLY A 87 13.17 -9.67 -2.34
CA GLY A 87 13.54 -10.79 -1.48
C GLY A 87 12.71 -10.87 -0.19
N LYS A 88 12.23 -9.73 0.32
CA LYS A 88 11.30 -9.73 1.46
C LYS A 88 9.88 -10.06 1.03
N LEU A 89 9.42 -9.53 -0.10
CA LEU A 89 8.12 -9.85 -0.68
C LEU A 89 7.98 -11.36 -0.97
N SER A 90 9.03 -12.01 -1.45
CA SER A 90 9.00 -13.45 -1.76
C SER A 90 8.85 -14.35 -0.53
N SER A 91 9.14 -13.83 0.67
CA SER A 91 8.98 -14.53 1.94
C SER A 91 7.86 -13.96 2.82
N LEU A 92 7.14 -12.94 2.33
CA LEU A 92 6.06 -12.31 3.06
C LEU A 92 4.86 -13.26 3.15
N ARG A 93 4.35 -13.46 4.36
CA ARG A 93 3.13 -14.23 4.62
C ARG A 93 2.09 -13.28 5.18
N VAL A 94 0.98 -13.11 4.47
CA VAL A 94 -0.10 -12.17 4.84
C VAL A 94 -0.71 -12.54 6.19
N GLU A 95 -0.74 -13.83 6.55
CA GLU A 95 -1.24 -14.31 7.84
C GLU A 95 -0.38 -13.85 9.04
N ASP A 96 0.89 -13.52 8.81
CA ASP A 96 1.80 -13.06 9.86
C ASP A 96 1.67 -11.53 10.09
N ALA A 97 0.77 -10.86 9.36
CA ALA A 97 0.59 -9.42 9.45
C ALA A 97 -0.14 -9.02 10.76
N SER A 98 0.35 -7.97 11.41
CA SER A 98 -0.21 -7.49 12.68
C SER A 98 -1.01 -6.19 12.51
N ALA A 99 -2.03 -6.00 13.35
CA ALA A 99 -2.84 -4.78 13.39
C ALA A 99 -2.20 -3.65 14.23
N SER A 100 -0.99 -3.87 14.73
CA SER A 100 -0.34 -3.04 15.74
C SER A 100 0.30 -1.77 15.17
N VAL A 101 0.53 -0.80 16.06
CA VAL A 101 1.38 0.37 15.84
C VAL A 101 2.85 -0.01 15.94
#